data_AF-A0ABD1SFL6-F1
#
_entry.id   AF-A0ABD1SFL6-F1
#
_cell.length_a   1.000
_cell.length_b   1.000
_cell.length_c   1.000
_cell.angle_alpha   90.00
_cell.angle_beta   90.00
_cell.angle_gamma   90.00
#
_symmetry.space_group_name_H-M   'P 1'
#
loop_
_entity.id
_entity.type
_entity.pdbx_description
1 polymer ?
#
loop_
_entity_poly.entity_id
_entity_poly.type
_entity_poly.pdbx_seq_one_letter_code
_entity_poly.pdbx_strand_id
1 'polypeptide(L)'
;MGGGKIEIKKIEKQTNRQVTYSKRRNGLFKKAHELSVLCDAKVSIIMISSSHKLHQYITPTTSTKQLLDQYQNAIGVDLWSSHYQKMQEHLNNLREVNMNMRREIRQRMGESLNDLNYNQLVSLIEDVDNSLKSIRERKYKAIGNQIETGRKKLRNVEQIQRKLLFEFQDPGQEDPPIPFGP
;
A
#
# COMPACT_ATOMS: atom_id res chain seq x y z
N MET A 1 -25.33 46.82 3.15
CA MET A 1 -24.36 47.94 2.95
C MET A 1 -23.47 47.59 1.76
N GLY A 2 -23.73 48.19 0.59
CA GLY A 2 -22.97 47.94 -0.62
C GLY A 2 -21.61 48.62 -0.53
N GLY A 3 -20.53 47.84 -0.58
CA GLY A 3 -19.17 48.38 -0.66
C GLY A 3 -18.94 49.08 -1.99
N GLY A 4 -18.16 50.16 -1.97
CA GLY A 4 -17.85 50.96 -3.15
C GLY A 4 -17.18 50.16 -4.28
N LYS A 5 -17.14 50.77 -5.47
CA LYS A 5 -16.48 50.20 -6.65
C LYS A 5 -15.03 49.84 -6.33
N ILE A 6 -14.63 48.60 -6.62
CA ILE A 6 -13.25 48.12 -6.47
C ILE A 6 -12.62 47.86 -7.83
N GLU A 7 -11.32 48.11 -7.95
CA GLU A 7 -10.54 47.77 -9.14
C GLU A 7 -10.38 46.25 -9.30
N ILE A 8 -10.31 45.77 -10.54
CA ILE A 8 -10.05 44.36 -10.86
C ILE A 8 -8.54 44.11 -10.81
N LYS A 9 -8.02 43.94 -9.60
CA LYS A 9 -6.64 43.53 -9.31
C LYS A 9 -6.60 42.55 -8.13
N LYS A 10 -5.46 41.91 -7.91
CA LYS A 10 -5.27 41.01 -6.77
C LYS A 10 -5.48 41.80 -5.46
N ILE A 11 -6.33 41.28 -4.58
CA ILE A 11 -6.54 41.88 -3.25
C ILE A 11 -5.35 41.48 -2.39
N GLU A 12 -4.52 42.43 -1.95
CA GLU A 12 -3.28 42.14 -1.22
C GLU A 12 -3.52 41.52 0.17
N LYS A 13 -4.42 42.12 0.95
CA LYS A 13 -4.74 41.64 2.31
C LYS A 13 -5.43 40.28 2.27
N GLN A 14 -4.76 39.26 2.82
CA GLN A 14 -5.21 37.85 2.80
C GLN A 14 -6.63 37.64 3.37
N THR A 15 -6.95 38.25 4.52
CA THR A 15 -8.29 38.13 5.14
C THR A 15 -9.39 38.67 4.22
N ASN A 16 -9.17 39.85 3.64
CA ASN A 16 -10.13 40.46 2.70
C ASN A 16 -10.26 39.61 1.43
N ARG A 17 -9.14 39.08 0.93
CA ARG A 17 -9.11 38.19 -0.23
C ARG A 17 -9.93 36.92 0.03
N GLN A 18 -9.81 36.31 1.20
CA GLN A 18 -10.56 35.09 1.56
C GLN A 18 -12.06 35.33 1.72
N VAL A 19 -12.45 36.44 2.35
CA VAL A 19 -13.86 36.82 2.50
C VAL A 19 -14.47 37.16 1.14
N THR A 20 -13.79 37.96 0.32
CA THR A 20 -14.23 38.30 -1.03
C THR A 20 -14.31 37.07 -1.92
N TYR A 21 -13.33 36.17 -1.84
CA TYR A 21 -13.35 34.89 -2.57
C TYR A 21 -14.61 34.10 -2.23
N SER A 22 -14.90 33.89 -0.94
CA SER A 22 -16.07 33.12 -0.51
C SER A 22 -17.39 33.75 -1.00
N LYS A 23 -17.52 35.07 -0.90
CA LYS A 23 -18.72 35.80 -1.36
C LYS A 23 -18.88 35.75 -2.88
N ARG A 24 -17.81 36.03 -3.64
CA ARG A 24 -17.84 36.01 -5.11
C ARG A 24 -18.03 34.61 -5.67
N ARG A 25 -17.39 33.60 -5.08
CA ARG A 25 -17.57 32.18 -5.42
C ARG A 25 -19.04 31.77 -5.30
N ASN A 26 -19.66 32.07 -4.16
CA ASN A 26 -21.06 31.74 -3.93
C ASN A 26 -22.00 32.53 -4.87
N GLY A 27 -21.71 33.81 -5.12
CA GLY A 27 -22.47 34.61 -6.09
C GLY A 27 -22.35 34.08 -7.53
N LEU A 28 -21.15 33.64 -7.92
CA LEU A 28 -20.90 33.02 -9.23
C LEU A 28 -21.65 31.69 -9.36
N PHE A 29 -21.65 30.84 -8.34
CA PHE A 29 -22.42 29.60 -8.33
C PHE A 29 -23.93 29.83 -8.45
N LYS A 30 -24.47 30.85 -7.77
CA LYS A 30 -25.87 31.22 -7.91
C LYS A 30 -26.20 31.65 -9.34
N LYS A 31 -25.38 32.49 -9.96
CA LYS A 31 -25.55 32.90 -11.36
C LYS A 31 -25.44 31.74 -12.34
N ALA A 32 -24.49 30.83 -12.13
CA ALA A 32 -24.35 29.62 -12.94
C ALA A 32 -25.60 28.75 -12.84
N HIS A 33 -26.17 28.63 -11.65
CA HIS A 33 -27.42 27.91 -11.43
C HIS A 33 -28.62 28.60 -12.10
N GLU A 34 -28.79 29.90 -11.91
CA GLU A 34 -29.82 30.70 -12.60
C GLU A 34 -29.74 30.50 -14.11
N LEU A 35 -28.54 30.62 -14.70
CA LEU A 35 -28.33 30.41 -16.13
C LEU A 35 -28.69 28.99 -16.57
N SER A 36 -28.31 27.97 -15.78
CA SER A 36 -28.63 26.58 -16.10
C SER A 36 -30.13 26.31 -16.11
N VAL A 37 -30.90 26.95 -15.22
CA VAL A 37 -32.35 26.79 -15.12
C VAL A 37 -33.07 27.62 -16.19
N LEU A 38 -32.66 28.86 -16.40
CA LEU A 38 -33.34 29.80 -17.31
C LEU A 38 -33.14 29.45 -18.79
N CYS A 39 -31.99 28.88 -19.16
CA CYS A 39 -31.61 28.66 -20.55
C CYS A 39 -31.37 27.19 -20.89
N ASP A 40 -31.68 26.26 -19.98
CA ASP A 40 -31.36 24.82 -20.11
C ASP A 40 -29.88 24.56 -20.46
N ALA A 41 -28.99 25.42 -19.96
CA ALA A 41 -27.57 25.36 -20.24
C ALA A 41 -26.85 24.44 -19.25
N LYS A 42 -26.00 23.54 -19.75
CA LYS A 42 -25.08 22.77 -18.91
C LYS A 42 -23.85 23.62 -18.58
N VAL A 43 -23.64 23.89 -17.30
CA VAL A 43 -22.58 24.77 -16.81
C VAL A 43 -21.71 24.01 -15.80
N SER A 44 -20.39 24.14 -15.93
CA SER A 44 -19.44 23.69 -14.92
C SER A 44 -18.41 24.79 -14.64
N ILE A 45 -18.07 24.94 -13.37
CA ILE A 45 -17.05 25.89 -12.90
C ILE A 45 -16.09 25.14 -12.00
N ILE A 46 -14.81 25.20 -12.33
CA ILE A 46 -13.71 24.63 -11.55
C ILE A 46 -12.86 25.80 -11.04
N MET A 47 -12.66 25.89 -9.73
CA MET A 47 -11.81 26.89 -9.10
C MET A 47 -10.80 26.23 -8.17
N ILE A 48 -9.53 26.57 -8.35
CA ILE A 48 -8.44 26.18 -7.45
C ILE A 48 -8.00 27.45 -6.72
N SER A 49 -8.12 27.45 -5.39
CA SER A 49 -7.66 28.58 -4.58
C SER A 49 -6.14 28.62 -4.47
N SER A 50 -5.58 29.74 -4.01
CA SER A 50 -4.16 29.83 -3.64
C SER A 50 -3.74 28.89 -2.51
N SER A 51 -4.71 28.29 -1.80
CA SER A 51 -4.49 27.26 -0.78
C SER A 51 -4.65 25.84 -1.33
N HIS A 52 -4.66 25.68 -2.66
CA HIS A 52 -4.87 24.40 -3.36
C HIS A 52 -6.21 23.71 -3.02
N LYS A 53 -7.19 24.45 -2.50
CA LYS A 53 -8.54 23.92 -2.27
C LYS A 53 -9.34 23.97 -3.56
N LEU A 54 -9.90 22.83 -3.93
CA LEU A 54 -10.81 22.69 -5.06
C LEU A 54 -12.23 23.11 -4.65
N HIS A 55 -12.81 24.02 -5.42
CA HIS A 55 -14.22 24.36 -5.35
C HIS A 55 -14.83 24.20 -6.73
N GLN A 56 -15.90 23.43 -6.82
CA GLN A 56 -16.57 23.16 -8.09
C GLN A 56 -18.07 23.40 -8.00
N TYR A 57 -18.64 23.82 -9.12
CA TYR A 57 -20.07 23.80 -9.39
C TYR A 57 -20.30 23.02 -10.67
N ILE A 58 -21.36 22.24 -10.68
CA ILE A 58 -21.85 21.57 -11.87
C ILE A 58 -23.38 21.60 -11.87
N THR A 59 -23.98 21.76 -13.04
CA THR A 59 -25.43 21.64 -13.19
C THR A 59 -25.91 20.30 -12.61
N PRO A 60 -26.92 20.27 -11.73
CA PRO A 60 -27.33 19.05 -11.01
C PRO A 60 -27.73 17.86 -11.89
N THR A 61 -28.15 18.13 -13.13
CA THR A 61 -28.60 17.11 -14.10
C THR A 61 -27.44 16.43 -14.84
N THR A 62 -26.18 16.80 -14.56
CA THR A 62 -25.01 16.33 -15.30
C THR A 62 -23.84 16.05 -14.35
N SER A 63 -23.06 15.03 -14.68
CA SER A 63 -21.80 14.71 -13.99
C SER A 63 -20.59 15.36 -14.67
N THR A 64 -19.49 15.54 -13.93
CA THR A 64 -18.26 16.16 -14.46
C THR A 64 -17.75 15.42 -15.70
N LYS A 65 -17.82 14.09 -15.67
CA LYS A 65 -17.46 13.25 -16.81
C LYS A 65 -18.33 13.55 -18.04
N GLN A 66 -19.66 13.54 -17.89
CA GLN A 66 -20.57 13.79 -19.00
C GLN A 66 -20.40 15.18 -19.63
N LEU A 67 -20.06 16.19 -18.84
CA LEU A 67 -19.80 17.54 -19.35
C LEU A 67 -18.47 17.62 -20.10
N LEU A 68 -17.42 16.98 -19.57
CA LEU A 68 -16.13 16.86 -20.26
C LEU A 68 -16.25 16.05 -21.54
N ASP A 69 -17.03 14.97 -21.56
CA ASP A 69 -17.30 14.17 -22.76
C ASP A 69 -18.01 15.02 -23.84
N GLN A 70 -19.01 15.81 -23.46
CA GLN A 70 -19.68 16.75 -24.38
C GLN A 70 -18.74 17.83 -24.90
N TYR A 71 -17.87 18.37 -24.05
CA TYR A 71 -16.85 19.34 -24.43
C TYR A 71 -15.85 18.75 -25.44
N GLN A 72 -15.36 17.53 -25.19
CA GLN A 72 -14.47 16.81 -26.11
C GLN A 72 -15.12 16.60 -27.47
N ASN A 73 -16.38 16.17 -27.49
CA ASN A 73 -17.14 15.97 -28.73
C ASN A 73 -17.39 17.29 -29.49
N ALA A 74 -17.68 18.38 -28.79
CA ALA A 74 -17.97 19.67 -29.41
C ALA A 74 -16.74 20.32 -30.04
N ILE A 75 -15.55 20.14 -29.43
CA ILE A 75 -14.30 20.77 -29.89
C ILE A 75 -13.45 19.78 -30.72
N GLY A 76 -13.77 18.48 -30.68
CA GLY A 76 -13.00 17.45 -31.37
C GLY A 76 -11.63 17.20 -30.74
N VAL A 77 -11.50 17.41 -29.42
CA VAL A 77 -10.25 17.21 -28.68
C VAL A 77 -10.41 16.00 -27.76
N ASP A 78 -9.46 15.07 -27.81
CA ASP A 78 -9.39 13.98 -26.83
C ASP A 78 -8.49 14.40 -25.67
N LEU A 79 -9.11 14.84 -24.57
CA LEU A 79 -8.42 15.23 -23.34
C LEU A 79 -7.81 14.03 -22.60
N TRP A 80 -8.34 12.83 -22.85
CA TRP A 80 -7.93 11.61 -22.17
C TRP A 80 -6.86 10.84 -22.92
N SER A 81 -6.67 11.08 -24.22
CA SER A 81 -5.67 10.44 -25.10
C SER A 81 -4.32 10.23 -24.40
N SER A 82 -3.70 11.31 -23.92
CA SER A 82 -2.37 11.27 -23.30
C SER A 82 -2.33 10.50 -21.97
N HIS A 83 -3.39 10.58 -21.16
CA HIS A 83 -3.47 9.87 -19.89
C HIS A 83 -3.77 8.38 -20.12
N TYR A 84 -4.67 8.08 -21.04
CA TYR A 84 -5.03 6.72 -21.44
C TYR A 84 -3.83 6.02 -22.08
N GLN A 85 -3.08 6.69 -22.95
CA GLN A 85 -1.85 6.19 -23.53
C GLN A 85 -0.81 5.84 -22.46
N LYS A 86 -0.54 6.74 -21.51
CA LYS A 86 0.37 6.46 -20.39
C LYS A 86 -0.09 5.28 -19.53
N MET A 87 -1.38 5.20 -19.27
CA MET A 87 -1.96 4.09 -18.50
C MET A 87 -1.84 2.76 -19.26
N GLN A 88 -2.04 2.78 -20.57
CA GLN A 88 -1.92 1.60 -21.42
C GLN A 88 -0.46 1.13 -21.55
N GLU A 89 0.49 2.05 -21.69
CA GLU A 89 1.93 1.77 -21.62
C GLU A 89 2.29 1.14 -20.28
N HIS A 90 1.81 1.71 -19.17
CA HIS A 90 2.06 1.16 -17.83
C HIS A 90 1.50 -0.27 -17.68
N LEU A 91 0.28 -0.52 -18.17
CA LEU A 91 -0.32 -1.86 -18.15
C LEU A 91 0.47 -2.86 -19.00
N ASN A 92 0.97 -2.43 -20.17
CA ASN A 92 1.80 -3.29 -21.03
C ASN A 92 3.13 -3.64 -20.34
N ASN A 93 3.79 -2.65 -19.71
CA ASN A 93 5.01 -2.88 -18.96
C ASN A 93 4.78 -3.86 -17.79
N LEU A 94 3.69 -3.71 -17.05
CA LEU A 94 3.34 -4.64 -15.96
C LEU A 94 3.06 -6.05 -16.47
N ARG A 95 2.41 -6.19 -17.63
CA ARG A 95 2.18 -7.50 -18.26
C ARG A 95 3.49 -8.14 -18.69
N GLU A 96 4.39 -7.37 -19.30
CA GLU A 96 5.70 -7.86 -19.72
C GLU A 96 6.54 -8.32 -18.53
N VAL A 97 6.64 -7.52 -17.46
CA VAL A 97 7.34 -7.90 -16.23
C VAL A 97 6.76 -9.19 -15.64
N ASN A 98 5.43 -9.31 -15.58
CA ASN A 98 4.78 -10.53 -15.10
C ASN A 98 5.07 -11.75 -15.98
N MET A 99 5.04 -11.58 -17.31
CA MET A 99 5.38 -12.66 -18.24
C MET A 99 6.84 -13.10 -18.06
N ASN A 100 7.76 -12.15 -17.92
CA ASN A 100 9.18 -12.41 -17.70
C ASN A 100 9.40 -13.18 -16.37
N MET A 101 8.81 -12.72 -15.26
CA MET A 101 8.90 -13.42 -13.97
C MET A 101 8.33 -14.84 -14.04
N ARG A 102 7.17 -15.03 -14.69
CA ARG A 102 6.58 -16.37 -14.84
C ARG A 102 7.46 -17.29 -15.67
N ARG A 103 8.11 -16.77 -16.71
CA ARG A 103 9.08 -17.50 -17.53
C ARG A 103 10.31 -17.89 -16.71
N GLU A 104 10.88 -16.97 -15.93
CA GLU A 104 12.02 -17.27 -15.05
C GLU A 104 11.69 -18.34 -14.01
N ILE A 105 10.49 -18.29 -13.42
CA ILE A 105 10.02 -19.34 -12.48
C ILE A 105 9.98 -20.70 -13.19
N ARG A 106 9.37 -20.78 -14.38
CA ARG A 106 9.32 -22.02 -15.17
C ARG A 106 10.71 -22.55 -15.50
N GLN A 107 11.62 -21.67 -15.93
CA GLN A 107 13.00 -22.03 -16.23
C GLN A 107 13.73 -22.58 -15.00
N ARG A 108 13.56 -21.95 -13.82
CA ARG A 108 14.11 -22.47 -12.55
C ARG A 108 13.50 -23.82 -12.15
N MET A 109 12.30 -24.15 -12.63
CA MET A 109 11.66 -25.46 -12.46
C MET A 109 12.07 -26.49 -13.52
N GLY A 110 12.93 -26.12 -14.48
CA GLY A 110 13.37 -26.99 -15.57
C GLY A 110 12.45 -27.01 -16.80
N GLU A 111 11.48 -26.11 -16.87
CA GLU A 111 10.54 -25.99 -17.99
C GLU A 111 10.96 -24.87 -18.97
N SER A 112 10.54 -24.98 -20.24
CA SER A 112 10.75 -23.93 -21.27
C SER A 112 12.20 -23.45 -21.41
N LEU A 113 13.17 -24.37 -21.41
CA LEU A 113 14.60 -24.08 -21.50
C LEU A 113 15.10 -23.82 -22.94
N ASN A 114 14.29 -24.13 -23.95
CA ASN A 114 14.67 -24.04 -25.37
C ASN A 114 15.04 -22.61 -25.81
N ASP A 115 14.56 -21.60 -25.08
CA ASP A 115 14.79 -20.18 -25.39
C ASP A 115 16.08 -19.63 -24.76
N LEU A 116 16.83 -20.45 -24.00
CA LEU A 116 18.06 -20.05 -23.33
C LEU A 116 19.27 -20.42 -24.17
N ASN A 117 20.22 -19.50 -24.28
CA ASN A 117 21.53 -19.80 -24.83
C ASN A 117 22.40 -20.55 -23.80
N TYR A 118 23.52 -21.11 -24.25
CA TYR A 118 24.44 -21.88 -23.40
C TYR A 118 24.87 -21.12 -22.14
N ASN A 119 25.29 -19.86 -22.29
CA ASN A 119 25.76 -19.05 -21.16
C ASN A 119 24.62 -18.81 -20.14
N GLN A 120 23.42 -18.53 -20.62
CA GLN A 120 22.24 -18.35 -19.77
C GLN A 120 21.86 -19.64 -19.05
N LEU A 121 22.00 -20.80 -19.69
CA LEU A 121 21.75 -22.09 -19.07
C LEU A 121 22.78 -22.39 -17.97
N VAL A 122 24.06 -22.09 -18.21
CA VAL A 122 25.12 -22.23 -17.20
C VAL A 122 24.84 -21.32 -16.00
N SER A 123 24.52 -20.05 -16.23
CA SER A 123 24.16 -19.12 -15.15
C SER A 123 22.91 -19.58 -14.38
N LEU A 124 21.91 -20.14 -15.06
CA LEU A 124 20.72 -20.68 -14.40
C LEU A 124 21.07 -21.87 -13.48
N ILE A 125 21.95 -22.76 -13.92
CA ILE A 125 22.42 -23.89 -13.11
C ILE A 125 23.15 -23.38 -11.85
N GLU A 126 24.07 -22.43 -12.03
CA GLU A 126 24.81 -21.82 -10.93
C GLU A 126 23.89 -21.11 -9.93
N ASP A 127 22.92 -20.35 -10.42
CA ASP A 127 21.89 -19.69 -9.61
C ASP A 127 21.09 -20.68 -8.77
N VAL A 128 20.64 -21.79 -9.38
CA VAL A 128 19.87 -22.83 -8.70
C VAL A 128 20.73 -23.52 -7.64
N ASP A 129 21.97 -23.88 -7.95
CA ASP A 129 22.88 -24.52 -6.99
C ASP A 129 23.18 -23.61 -5.78
N ASN A 130 23.51 -22.34 -6.03
CA ASN A 130 23.72 -21.34 -4.99
C ASN A 130 22.49 -21.13 -4.10
N SER A 131 21.29 -21.10 -4.71
CA SER A 131 20.03 -20.99 -3.97
C SER A 131 19.76 -22.24 -3.12
N LEU A 132 20.02 -23.44 -3.64
CA LEU A 132 19.88 -24.70 -2.91
C LEU A 132 20.84 -24.80 -1.74
N LYS A 133 22.10 -24.40 -1.93
CA LYS A 133 23.10 -24.32 -0.87
C LYS A 133 22.63 -23.41 0.26
N SER A 134 22.19 -22.19 -0.08
CA SER A 134 21.65 -21.23 0.90
C SER A 134 20.44 -21.76 1.66
N ILE A 135 19.52 -22.46 0.98
CA ILE A 135 18.35 -23.09 1.61
C ILE A 135 18.78 -24.22 2.57
N ARG A 136 19.73 -25.07 2.14
CA ARG A 136 20.25 -26.17 2.97
C ARG A 136 20.93 -25.64 4.23
N GLU A 137 21.80 -24.65 4.11
CA GLU A 137 22.47 -24.01 5.25
C GLU A 137 21.46 -23.48 6.29
N ARG A 138 20.42 -22.77 5.82
CA ARG A 138 19.34 -22.29 6.70
C ARG A 138 18.58 -23.44 7.37
N LYS A 139 18.24 -24.50 6.62
CA LYS A 139 17.55 -25.68 7.17
C LYS A 139 18.40 -26.40 8.21
N TYR A 140 19.68 -26.63 7.94
CA TYR A 140 20.59 -27.27 8.89
C TYR A 140 20.77 -26.44 10.15
N LYS A 141 20.90 -25.12 10.03
CA LYS A 141 20.96 -24.23 11.19
C LYS A 141 19.68 -24.33 12.04
N ALA A 142 18.50 -24.33 11.41
CA ALA A 142 17.23 -24.48 12.11
C ALA A 142 17.11 -25.83 12.84
N ILE A 143 17.46 -26.92 12.17
CA ILE A 143 17.47 -28.28 12.75
C ILE A 143 18.49 -28.36 13.89
N GLY A 144 19.69 -27.82 13.70
CA GLY A 144 20.74 -27.77 14.74
C GLY A 144 20.26 -27.05 16.00
N ASN A 145 19.62 -25.89 15.84
CA ASN A 145 19.03 -25.14 16.96
C ASN A 145 17.94 -25.95 17.69
N GLN A 146 17.08 -26.67 16.95
CA GLN A 146 16.05 -27.54 17.53
C GLN A 146 16.67 -28.71 18.32
N ILE A 147 17.70 -29.36 17.77
CA ILE A 147 18.43 -30.44 18.46
C ILE A 147 19.08 -29.93 19.74
N GLU A 148 19.73 -28.77 19.70
CA GLU A 148 20.38 -28.18 20.87
C GLU A 148 19.37 -27.82 21.97
N THR A 149 18.23 -27.25 21.56
CA THR A 149 17.11 -26.95 22.47
C THR A 149 16.56 -28.23 23.11
N GLY A 150 16.38 -29.30 22.33
CA GLY A 150 15.96 -30.60 22.83
C GLY A 150 16.96 -31.20 23.82
N ARG A 151 18.26 -31.19 23.49
CA ARG A 151 19.33 -31.67 24.39
C ARG A 151 19.39 -30.89 25.70
N LYS A 152 19.19 -29.57 25.67
CA LYS A 152 19.12 -28.74 26.90
C LYS A 152 17.94 -29.17 27.78
N LYS A 153 16.76 -29.40 27.19
CA LYS A 153 15.59 -29.90 27.93
C LYS A 153 15.84 -31.27 28.55
N LEU A 154 16.43 -32.20 27.79
CA LEU A 154 16.75 -33.54 28.28
C LEU A 154 17.70 -33.49 29.49
N ARG A 155 18.81 -32.74 29.38
CA ARG A 155 19.75 -32.55 30.50
C ARG A 155 19.09 -31.95 31.74
N ASN A 156 18.17 -31.00 31.56
CA ASN A 156 17.42 -30.42 32.67
C ASN A 156 16.54 -31.46 33.36
N VAL A 157 15.83 -32.29 32.60
CA VAL A 157 14.99 -33.37 33.14
C VAL A 157 15.84 -34.42 33.86
N GLU A 158 16.97 -34.84 33.30
CA GLU A 158 17.91 -35.77 33.94
C GLU A 158 18.46 -35.21 35.27
N GLN A 159 18.78 -33.91 35.32
CA GLN A 159 19.22 -33.26 36.56
C GLN A 159 18.11 -33.22 37.62
N ILE A 160 16.87 -32.91 37.23
CA ILE A 160 15.71 -32.95 38.13
C ILE A 160 15.49 -34.36 38.65
N GLN A 161 15.54 -35.38 37.78
CA GLN A 161 15.37 -36.77 38.17
C GLN A 161 16.45 -37.22 39.17
N ARG A 162 17.71 -36.84 38.94
CA ARG A 162 18.81 -37.14 39.89
C ARG A 162 18.60 -36.49 41.25
N LYS A 163 18.14 -35.24 41.29
CA LYS A 163 17.83 -34.54 42.55
C LYS A 163 16.70 -35.22 43.33
N LEU A 164 15.60 -35.52 42.64
CA LEU A 164 14.48 -36.23 43.26
C LEU A 164 14.90 -37.59 43.81
N LEU A 165 15.67 -38.37 43.04
CA LEU A 165 16.19 -39.66 43.52
C LEU A 165 17.05 -39.51 44.77
N PHE A 166 17.89 -38.47 44.84
CA PHE A 166 18.69 -38.17 46.04
C PHE A 166 17.80 -37.83 47.24
N GLU A 167 16.76 -37.00 47.06
CA GLU A 167 15.79 -36.67 48.10
C GLU A 167 14.99 -37.90 48.59
N PHE A 168 14.67 -38.84 47.71
CA PHE A 168 13.99 -40.09 48.09
C PHE A 168 14.90 -41.10 48.80
N GLN A 169 16.22 -41.03 48.62
CA GLN A 169 17.19 -41.96 49.21
C GLN A 169 17.70 -41.52 50.60
N ASP A 170 17.30 -40.35 51.07
CA ASP A 170 17.67 -39.80 52.39
C ASP A 170 16.44 -39.78 53.33
N PRO A 171 16.11 -40.90 54.03
CA PRO A 171 14.96 -40.97 54.96
C PRO A 171 15.35 -40.36 56.32
N GLY A 172 15.76 -39.09 56.31
CA GLY A 172 16.59 -38.52 57.37
C GLY A 172 16.14 -37.18 57.96
N GLN A 173 14.84 -36.90 58.05
CA GLN A 173 14.28 -36.05 59.11
C GLN A 173 12.94 -36.64 59.54
N GLU A 174 12.97 -37.43 60.61
CA GLU A 174 11.78 -37.77 61.40
C GLU A 174 11.10 -36.47 61.85
N ASP A 175 9.79 -36.36 61.63
CA ASP A 175 8.98 -35.32 62.26
C ASP A 175 9.21 -35.36 63.78
N PRO A 176 9.49 -34.21 64.44
CA PRO A 176 9.76 -34.21 65.86
C PRO A 176 8.53 -34.73 66.64
N PRO A 177 8.72 -35.50 67.73
CA PRO A 177 7.61 -36.10 68.45
C PRO A 177 6.72 -35.02 69.05
N ILE A 178 5.41 -35.19 68.88
CA ILE A 178 4.38 -34.36 69.53
C ILE A 178 4.55 -34.52 71.06
N PRO A 179 4.74 -33.44 71.82
CA PRO A 179 4.94 -33.55 73.26
C PRO A 179 3.61 -33.93 73.93
N PHE A 180 3.56 -35.09 74.57
CA PHE A 180 2.54 -35.37 75.58
C PHE A 180 2.91 -34.59 76.85
N GLY A 181 2.04 -33.64 77.22
CA GLY A 181 2.10 -32.93 78.50
C GLY A 181 1.79 -33.84 79.69
N PRO A 182 2.02 -33.35 80.91
CA PRO A 182 1.99 -34.13 82.15
C PRO A 182 0.61 -34.71 82.50
#